data_AF-A0A9D4MEJ1-F1
#
_entry.id   AF-A0A9D4MEJ1-F1
#
_cell.length_a   1.000
_cell.length_b   1.000
_cell.length_c   1.000
_cell.angle_alpha   90.00
_cell.angle_beta   90.00
_cell.angle_gamma   90.00
#
_symmetry.space_group_name_H-M   'P 1'
#
loop_
_entity.id
_entity.type
_entity.pdbx_description
1 polymer ?
#
loop_
_entity_poly.entity_id
_entity_poly.type
_entity_poly.pdbx_seq_one_letter_code
_entity_poly.pdbx_strand_id
1 'polypeptide(L)'
;MSSPVDENPYGLSVDPSNFAPTRDSHVRVAPETGFSTATGTLPTDIQGEFSALKDSLSRVRLPAELKLNESSQGVRRSDQPVLNIITKCSRYSETSAKLLATLEPGQPLTQDTLDKLFLIFHAQCKYLQDEYAAKLYYYYYDYYYYYYYYYYYYYYTNYYYYYYFYYYYYYYYY
;
A
#
# COMPACT_ATOMS: atom_id res chain seq x y z
N MET A 1 -47.64 25.77 11.02
CA MET A 1 -46.29 26.37 11.03
C MET A 1 -45.32 25.24 10.71
N SER A 2 -44.85 25.20 9.47
CA SER A 2 -43.86 24.26 8.97
C SER A 2 -42.47 24.68 9.44
N SER A 3 -41.67 23.73 9.92
CA SER A 3 -40.21 23.88 10.02
C SER A 3 -39.55 23.07 8.90
N PRO A 4 -38.42 23.54 8.35
CA PRO A 4 -37.89 23.07 7.08
C PRO A 4 -37.05 21.79 7.25
N VAL A 5 -37.10 20.99 6.20
CA VAL A 5 -36.20 19.89 5.89
C VAL A 5 -34.84 20.51 5.54
N ASP A 6 -33.79 20.14 6.26
CA ASP A 6 -32.42 20.29 5.76
C ASP A 6 -31.90 18.90 5.40
N GLU A 7 -31.74 18.72 4.11
CA GLU A 7 -31.23 17.55 3.42
C GLU A 7 -29.74 17.39 3.69
N ASN A 8 -29.33 16.20 4.10
CA ASN A 8 -27.93 15.80 4.15
C ASN A 8 -27.51 15.36 2.73
N PRO A 9 -26.61 16.07 2.02
CA PRO A 9 -26.33 15.80 0.61
C PRO A 9 -25.37 14.62 0.39
N TYR A 10 -24.93 13.93 1.44
CA TYR A 10 -24.08 12.74 1.33
C TYR A 10 -24.60 11.63 2.23
N GLY A 11 -25.57 10.87 1.70
CA GLY A 11 -26.17 9.70 2.35
C GLY A 11 -25.20 8.52 2.51
N LEU A 12 -24.28 8.62 3.46
CA LEU A 12 -23.50 7.49 3.98
C LEU A 12 -23.74 7.39 5.49
N SER A 13 -24.80 6.67 5.86
CA SER A 13 -24.95 6.17 7.24
C SER A 13 -23.97 5.03 7.44
N VAL A 14 -22.81 5.30 8.03
CA VAL A 14 -21.89 4.24 8.46
C VAL A 14 -22.43 3.68 9.77
N ASP A 15 -23.03 2.49 9.71
CA ASP A 15 -23.49 1.78 10.89
C ASP A 15 -22.26 1.22 11.65
N PRO A 16 -22.00 1.66 12.90
CA PRO A 16 -20.83 1.22 13.67
C PRO A 16 -20.94 -0.24 14.17
N SER A 17 -22.04 -0.95 13.89
CA SER A 17 -22.23 -2.35 14.29
C SER A 17 -21.56 -3.38 13.37
N ASN A 18 -20.99 -2.98 12.23
CA ASN A 18 -20.46 -3.92 11.22
C ASN A 18 -18.99 -4.35 11.41
N PHE A 19 -18.34 -3.99 12.52
CA PHE A 19 -16.96 -4.42 12.84
C PHE A 19 -16.94 -5.54 13.88
N ALA A 20 -17.56 -6.68 13.58
CA ALA A 20 -17.36 -7.91 14.34
C ALA A 20 -16.66 -8.96 13.46
N PRO A 21 -15.55 -9.60 13.93
CA PRO A 21 -14.95 -10.70 13.21
C PRO A 21 -15.80 -11.96 13.43
N THR A 22 -16.43 -12.46 12.37
CA THR A 22 -17.23 -13.69 12.44
C THR A 22 -16.31 -14.89 12.68
N ARG A 23 -16.43 -15.46 13.88
CA ARG A 23 -15.72 -16.64 14.35
C ARG A 23 -16.56 -17.90 14.04
N ASP A 24 -15.86 -18.93 13.56
CA ASP A 24 -16.23 -20.34 13.42
C ASP A 24 -17.21 -20.79 12.31
N SER A 25 -16.65 -21.50 11.33
CA SER A 25 -17.28 -22.70 10.79
C SER A 25 -16.24 -23.83 10.66
N HIS A 26 -16.38 -24.81 11.56
CA HIS A 26 -15.64 -26.07 11.53
C HIS A 26 -16.04 -26.87 10.28
N VAL A 27 -15.19 -26.87 9.25
CA VAL A 27 -15.20 -27.92 8.23
C VAL A 27 -14.25 -29.03 8.69
N ARG A 28 -14.84 -30.16 9.10
CA ARG A 28 -14.11 -31.41 9.34
C ARG A 28 -13.43 -31.86 8.06
N VAL A 29 -12.11 -32.04 8.08
CA VAL A 29 -11.38 -32.79 7.04
C VAL A 29 -10.96 -34.13 7.67
N ALA A 30 -11.51 -35.21 7.12
CA ALA A 30 -11.12 -36.58 7.44
C ALA A 30 -9.77 -36.93 6.77
N PRO A 31 -9.02 -37.93 7.28
CA PRO A 31 -7.63 -38.15 6.90
C PRO A 31 -7.48 -39.10 5.70
N GLU A 32 -6.31 -39.00 5.08
CA GLU A 32 -5.68 -39.95 4.15
C GLU A 32 -6.13 -39.95 2.68
N THR A 33 -5.23 -39.54 1.78
CA THR A 33 -4.46 -40.47 0.93
C THR A 33 -3.50 -39.68 0.03
N GLY A 34 -2.30 -40.23 -0.15
CA GLY A 34 -1.11 -39.51 -0.61
C GLY A 34 -1.23 -38.79 -1.95
N PHE A 35 -0.79 -37.53 -1.94
CA PHE A 35 -0.27 -36.87 -3.13
C PHE A 35 0.92 -36.01 -2.72
N SER A 36 2.13 -36.50 -3.00
CA SER A 36 3.36 -35.73 -2.99
C SER A 36 3.99 -35.90 -4.36
N THR A 37 4.07 -34.81 -5.13
CA THR A 37 5.30 -34.36 -5.82
C THR A 37 5.03 -33.08 -6.63
N ALA A 38 5.37 -31.93 -6.03
CA ALA A 38 5.94 -30.70 -6.60
C ALA A 38 5.53 -29.52 -5.71
N THR A 39 6.38 -29.24 -4.73
CA THR A 39 6.24 -28.18 -3.72
C THR A 39 6.24 -26.78 -4.36
N GLY A 40 5.05 -26.19 -4.51
CA GLY A 40 4.85 -24.75 -4.70
C GLY A 40 4.91 -24.02 -3.36
N THR A 41 6.07 -24.02 -2.71
CA THR A 41 6.33 -23.05 -1.64
C THR A 41 6.60 -21.70 -2.30
N LEU A 42 5.71 -20.73 -2.10
CA LEU A 42 6.00 -19.35 -2.48
C LEU A 42 7.34 -18.94 -1.84
N PRO A 43 8.24 -18.29 -2.60
CA PRO A 43 9.46 -17.73 -2.06
C PRO A 43 9.17 -16.89 -0.82
N THR A 44 9.85 -17.16 0.29
CA THR A 44 9.77 -16.29 1.48
C THR A 44 10.41 -14.93 1.21
N ASP A 45 11.33 -14.85 0.25
CA ASP A 45 12.02 -13.62 -0.16
C ASP A 45 11.87 -13.32 -1.67
N ILE A 46 10.66 -12.93 -2.06
CA ILE A 46 10.30 -12.57 -3.45
C ILE A 46 11.19 -11.43 -3.99
N GLN A 47 11.59 -10.48 -3.14
CA GLN A 47 12.40 -9.34 -3.57
C GLN A 47 13.87 -9.72 -3.77
N GLY A 48 14.40 -10.61 -2.93
CA GLY A 48 15.74 -11.19 -3.11
C GLY A 48 15.84 -11.99 -4.40
N GLU A 49 14.87 -12.86 -4.67
CA GLU A 49 14.84 -13.65 -5.90
C GLU A 49 14.68 -12.80 -7.16
N PHE A 50 13.81 -11.78 -7.11
CA PHE A 50 13.72 -10.79 -8.19
C PHE A 50 15.06 -10.08 -8.43
N SER A 51 15.77 -9.71 -7.36
CA SER A 51 17.07 -9.02 -7.48
C SER A 51 18.11 -9.91 -8.16
N ALA A 52 18.18 -11.19 -7.77
CA ALA A 52 19.05 -12.16 -8.43
C ALA A 52 18.69 -12.34 -9.92
N LEU A 53 17.39 -12.43 -10.25
CA LEU A 53 16.92 -12.52 -11.63
C LEU A 53 17.28 -11.27 -12.43
N LYS A 54 17.05 -10.08 -11.88
CA LYS A 54 17.39 -8.80 -12.51
C LYS A 54 18.89 -8.72 -12.81
N ASP A 55 19.74 -9.13 -11.88
CA ASP A 55 21.19 -9.13 -12.06
C ASP A 55 21.63 -10.12 -13.14
N SER A 56 20.99 -11.30 -13.20
CA SER A 56 21.23 -12.27 -14.28
C SER A 56 20.87 -11.73 -15.67
N LEU A 57 19.82 -10.88 -15.75
CA LEU A 57 19.35 -10.26 -16.99
C LEU A 57 20.04 -8.93 -17.30
N SER A 58 20.93 -8.43 -16.44
CA SER A 58 21.60 -7.13 -16.61
C SER A 58 22.40 -7.00 -17.91
N ARG A 59 22.87 -8.13 -18.46
CA ARG A 59 23.63 -8.21 -19.71
C ARG A 59 22.76 -8.20 -20.96
N VAL A 60 21.46 -8.48 -20.83
CA VAL A 60 20.52 -8.50 -21.95
C VAL A 60 20.26 -7.07 -22.41
N ARG A 61 20.64 -6.76 -23.65
CA ARG A 61 20.44 -5.45 -24.25
C ARG A 61 19.04 -5.37 -24.86
N LEU A 62 18.26 -4.42 -24.39
CA LEU A 62 17.00 -4.05 -25.05
C LEU A 62 17.28 -3.09 -26.22
N PRO A 63 16.45 -3.16 -27.28
CA PRO A 63 16.36 -2.10 -28.28
C PRO A 63 16.18 -0.73 -27.65
N ALA A 64 16.67 0.33 -28.31
CA ALA A 64 16.67 1.67 -27.75
C ALA A 64 15.25 2.19 -27.46
N GLU A 65 14.26 1.75 -28.23
CA GLU A 65 12.85 2.13 -28.08
C GLU A 65 12.22 1.53 -26.82
N LEU A 66 12.73 0.39 -26.35
CA LEU A 66 12.24 -0.31 -25.16
C LEU A 66 13.05 0.02 -23.91
N LYS A 67 14.11 0.83 -24.05
CA LYS A 67 14.94 1.25 -22.93
C LYS A 67 14.29 2.44 -22.23
N LEU A 68 14.17 2.34 -20.91
CA LEU A 68 13.67 3.44 -20.10
C LEU A 68 14.72 4.55 -19.99
N ASN A 69 14.31 5.76 -20.37
CA ASN A 69 15.07 6.98 -20.12
C ASN A 69 14.46 7.66 -18.89
N GLU A 70 15.23 7.74 -17.80
CA GLU A 70 14.80 8.43 -16.59
C GLU A 70 15.06 9.93 -16.75
N SER A 71 13.99 10.71 -16.91
CA SER A 71 14.05 12.17 -16.81
C SER A 71 13.18 12.63 -15.65
N SER A 72 13.78 13.35 -14.71
CA SER A 72 13.09 14.03 -13.61
C SER A 72 12.83 15.50 -13.91
N GLN A 73 13.12 15.95 -15.14
CA GLN A 73 12.96 17.35 -15.51
C GLN A 73 11.49 17.75 -15.45
N GLY A 74 11.21 18.84 -14.73
CA GLY A 74 9.85 19.36 -14.55
C GLY A 74 9.03 18.68 -13.44
N VAL A 75 9.58 17.67 -12.75
CA VAL A 75 8.90 17.03 -11.62
C VAL A 75 9.03 17.90 -10.36
N ARG A 76 7.91 18.19 -9.71
CA ARG A 76 7.90 18.94 -8.44
C ARG A 76 8.36 18.05 -7.29
N ARG A 77 8.90 18.66 -6.23
CA ARG A 77 9.29 17.93 -5.01
C ARG A 77 8.14 17.15 -4.38
N SER A 78 6.92 17.69 -4.44
CA SER A 78 5.70 17.01 -3.95
C SER A 78 5.40 15.71 -4.70
N ASP A 79 5.80 15.62 -5.97
CA ASP A 79 5.44 14.52 -6.87
C ASP A 79 6.53 13.45 -6.90
N GLN A 80 7.67 13.70 -6.25
CA GLN A 80 8.81 12.79 -6.17
C GLN A 80 8.43 11.39 -5.66
N PRO A 81 7.56 11.23 -4.63
CA PRO A 81 7.14 9.89 -4.19
C PRO A 81 6.40 9.12 -5.29
N VAL A 82 5.58 9.80 -6.09
CA VAL A 82 4.86 9.19 -7.22
C VAL A 82 5.83 8.79 -8.32
N LEU A 83 6.79 9.67 -8.66
CA LEU A 83 7.83 9.35 -9.64
C LEU A 83 8.66 8.14 -9.22
N ASN A 84 8.99 8.01 -7.94
CA ASN A 84 9.77 6.87 -7.43
C ASN A 84 9.01 5.54 -7.64
N ILE A 85 7.71 5.52 -7.34
CA ILE A 85 6.85 4.34 -7.56
C ILE A 85 6.80 4.00 -9.05
N ILE A 86 6.54 4.99 -9.91
CA ILE A 86 6.49 4.80 -11.37
C ILE A 86 7.82 4.24 -11.88
N THR A 87 8.93 4.89 -11.51
CA THR A 87 10.29 4.46 -11.90
C THR A 87 10.53 3.02 -11.49
N LYS A 88 10.20 2.65 -10.25
CA LYS A 88 10.38 1.29 -9.76
C LYS A 88 9.52 0.29 -10.53
N CYS A 89 8.23 0.59 -10.76
CA CYS A 89 7.34 -0.24 -11.59
C CYS A 89 7.87 -0.41 -13.01
N SER A 90 8.34 0.66 -13.64
CA SER A 90 8.92 0.60 -14.97
C SER A 90 10.14 -0.33 -15.01
N ARG A 91 10.99 -0.35 -13.96
CA ARG A 91 12.12 -1.30 -13.88
C ARG A 91 11.69 -2.77 -13.79
N TYR A 92 10.56 -3.09 -13.15
CA TYR A 92 9.99 -4.45 -13.21
C TYR A 92 9.59 -4.79 -14.65
N SER A 93 8.87 -3.88 -15.34
CA SER A 93 8.48 -4.08 -16.74
C SER A 93 9.67 -4.21 -17.69
N GLU A 94 10.74 -3.42 -17.50
CA GLU A 94 11.99 -3.54 -18.27
C GLU A 94 12.65 -4.91 -18.05
N THR A 95 12.60 -5.44 -16.83
CA THR A 95 13.14 -6.77 -16.52
C THR A 95 12.32 -7.86 -17.20
N SER A 96 10.98 -7.74 -17.23
CA SER A 96 10.11 -8.64 -18.01
C SER A 96 10.42 -8.58 -19.50
N ALA A 97 10.62 -7.37 -20.05
CA ALA A 97 11.00 -7.21 -21.46
C ALA A 97 12.36 -7.85 -21.76
N LYS A 98 13.35 -7.71 -20.86
CA LYS A 98 14.65 -8.37 -21.00
C LYS A 98 14.53 -9.89 -20.99
N LEU A 99 13.72 -10.44 -20.08
CA LEU A 99 13.46 -11.88 -20.05
C LEU A 99 12.88 -12.36 -21.37
N LEU A 100 11.86 -11.67 -21.89
CA LEU A 100 11.23 -12.02 -23.17
C LEU A 100 12.18 -11.85 -24.36
N ALA A 101 13.09 -10.86 -24.31
CA ALA A 101 14.10 -10.66 -25.35
C ALA A 101 15.15 -11.78 -25.41
N THR A 102 15.22 -12.67 -24.42
CA THR A 102 16.08 -13.87 -24.49
C THR A 102 15.47 -15.01 -25.31
N LEU A 103 14.18 -14.92 -25.65
CA LEU A 103 13.48 -15.95 -26.40
C LEU A 103 13.70 -15.76 -27.90
N GLU A 104 14.00 -16.84 -28.61
CA GLU A 104 14.07 -16.82 -30.06
C GLU A 104 12.68 -16.87 -30.69
N PRO A 105 12.45 -16.20 -31.84
CA PRO A 105 11.17 -16.28 -32.55
C PRO A 105 10.80 -17.72 -32.89
N GLY A 106 9.64 -18.17 -32.43
CA GLY A 106 9.14 -19.53 -32.67
C GLY A 106 9.58 -20.58 -31.64
N GLN A 107 10.39 -20.20 -30.64
CA GLN A 107 10.71 -21.07 -29.52
C GLN A 107 9.47 -21.26 -28.62
N PRO A 108 9.12 -22.49 -28.21
CA PRO A 108 8.04 -22.71 -27.26
C PRO A 108 8.40 -22.14 -25.89
N LEU A 109 7.43 -21.49 -25.25
CA LEU A 109 7.60 -20.93 -23.92
C LEU A 109 7.80 -22.05 -22.90
N THR A 110 8.94 -22.05 -22.20
CA THR A 110 9.24 -23.04 -21.17
C THR A 110 8.57 -22.66 -19.85
N GLN A 111 8.28 -23.67 -19.01
CA GLN A 111 7.75 -23.45 -17.66
C GLN A 111 8.68 -22.55 -16.83
N ASP A 112 10.00 -22.73 -16.92
CA ASP A 112 10.99 -21.90 -16.24
C ASP A 112 10.88 -20.41 -16.64
N THR A 113 10.60 -20.12 -17.91
CA THR A 113 10.40 -18.74 -18.37
C THR A 113 9.12 -18.14 -17.78
N LEU A 114 8.04 -18.94 -17.72
CA LEU A 114 6.78 -18.52 -17.10
C LEU A 114 6.96 -18.26 -15.61
N ASP A 115 7.64 -19.14 -14.90
CA ASP A 115 7.89 -19.00 -13.46
C ASP A 115 8.68 -17.71 -13.17
N LYS A 116 9.72 -17.41 -13.97
CA LYS A 116 10.46 -16.15 -13.90
C LYS A 116 9.60 -14.94 -14.20
N LEU A 117 8.70 -15.03 -15.19
CA LEU A 117 7.77 -13.96 -15.53
C LEU A 117 6.80 -13.69 -14.37
N PHE A 118 6.22 -14.74 -13.79
CA PHE A 118 5.33 -14.65 -12.64
C PHE A 118 6.05 -14.11 -11.41
N LEU A 119 7.31 -14.51 -11.18
CA LEU A 119 8.14 -13.96 -10.11
C LEU A 119 8.30 -12.43 -10.24
N ILE A 120 8.58 -11.93 -11.46
CA ILE A 120 8.71 -10.48 -11.70
C ILE A 120 7.40 -9.75 -11.39
N PHE A 121 6.27 -10.26 -11.89
CA PHE A 121 4.96 -9.65 -11.63
C PHE A 121 4.55 -9.74 -10.17
N HIS A 122 4.85 -10.85 -9.51
CA HIS A 122 4.58 -11.02 -8.09
C HIS A 122 5.42 -10.04 -7.25
N ALA A 123 6.70 -9.86 -7.58
CA ALA A 123 7.56 -8.87 -6.94
C ALA A 123 7.06 -7.44 -7.14
N GLN A 124 6.54 -7.12 -8.34
CA GLN A 124 5.93 -5.82 -8.63
C GLN A 124 4.65 -5.61 -7.81
N CYS A 125 3.75 -6.60 -7.75
CA CYS A 125 2.53 -6.55 -6.95
C CYS A 125 2.85 -6.40 -5.46
N LYS A 126 3.83 -7.16 -4.96
CA LYS A 126 4.26 -7.09 -3.56
C LYS A 126 4.81 -5.70 -3.23
N TYR A 127 5.64 -5.13 -4.10
CA TYR A 127 6.13 -3.77 -3.96
C TYR A 127 4.98 -2.75 -3.89
N LEU A 128 4.01 -2.83 -4.80
CA LEU A 128 2.85 -1.93 -4.81
C LEU A 128 1.97 -2.07 -3.56
N GLN A 129 1.79 -3.29 -3.05
CA GLN A 129 1.07 -3.53 -1.80
C GLN A 129 1.76 -2.87 -0.62
N ASP A 130 3.09 -3.00 -0.53
CA ASP A 130 3.88 -2.41 0.56
C ASP A 130 3.84 -0.86 0.50
N GLU A 131 3.94 -0.27 -0.69
CA GLU A 131 3.79 1.19 -0.90
C GLU A 131 2.38 1.70 -0.54
N TYR A 132 1.34 0.93 -0.91
CA TYR A 132 -0.03 1.28 -0.55
C TYR A 132 -0.26 1.21 0.96
N ALA A 133 0.24 0.17 1.62
CA ALA A 133 0.18 0.03 3.07
C ALA A 133 0.90 1.18 3.78
N ALA A 134 2.07 1.58 3.30
CA ALA A 134 2.81 2.72 3.84
C ALA A 134 2.02 4.04 3.72
N LYS A 135 1.37 4.29 2.57
CA LYS A 135 0.52 5.47 2.37
C LYS A 135 -0.69 5.48 3.31
N LEU A 136 -1.36 4.34 3.48
CA LEU A 136 -2.47 4.22 4.42
C LEU A 136 -2.01 4.52 5.85
N TYR A 137 -0.89 3.93 6.28
CA TYR A 137 -0.34 4.16 7.60
C TYR A 137 -0.06 5.65 7.85
N TYR A 138 0.57 6.34 6.89
CA TYR A 138 0.84 7.77 6.99
C TYR A 138 -0.44 8.60 7.12
N TYR A 139 -1.46 8.30 6.31
CA TYR A 139 -2.76 8.99 6.39
C TYR A 139 -3.45 8.81 7.76
N TYR A 140 -3.48 7.59 8.28
CA TYR A 140 -4.05 7.31 9.60
C TYR A 140 -3.25 7.98 10.72
N TYR A 141 -1.92 7.99 10.62
CA TYR A 141 -1.05 8.61 11.61
C TYR A 141 -1.26 10.12 11.68
N ASP A 142 -1.24 10.80 10.53
CA ASP A 142 -1.47 12.26 10.46
C ASP A 142 -2.85 12.63 10.99
N TYR A 143 -3.89 11.87 10.61
CA TYR A 143 -5.25 12.10 11.09
C TYR A 143 -5.36 11.91 12.62
N TYR A 144 -4.81 10.80 13.14
CA TYR A 144 -4.84 10.50 14.56
C TYR A 144 -4.07 11.54 15.38
N TYR A 145 -2.87 11.90 14.92
CA TYR A 145 -2.02 12.88 15.59
C TYR A 145 -2.67 14.27 15.61
N TYR A 146 -3.23 14.71 14.48
CA TYR A 146 -3.95 15.96 14.38
C TYR A 146 -5.15 15.99 15.35
N TYR A 147 -5.96 14.93 15.37
CA TYR A 147 -7.13 14.84 16.23
C TYR A 147 -6.74 14.84 17.72
N TYR A 148 -5.73 14.05 18.09
CA TYR A 148 -5.23 13.98 19.45
C TYR A 148 -4.70 15.33 19.93
N TYR A 149 -3.90 16.01 19.11
CA TYR A 149 -3.33 17.31 19.44
C TYR A 149 -4.41 18.39 19.58
N TYR A 150 -5.38 18.41 18.65
CA TYR A 150 -6.51 19.32 18.71
C TYR A 150 -7.33 19.13 19.99
N TYR A 151 -7.67 17.89 20.35
CA TYR A 151 -8.40 17.60 21.58
C TYR A 151 -7.62 17.98 22.83
N TYR A 152 -6.32 17.66 22.85
CA TYR A 152 -5.44 18.02 23.96
C TYR A 152 -5.41 19.54 24.16
N TYR A 153 -5.16 20.31 23.10
CA TYR A 153 -5.12 21.77 23.16
C TYR A 153 -6.46 22.38 23.57
N TYR A 154 -7.56 21.88 22.98
CA TYR A 154 -8.91 22.36 23.30
C TYR A 154 -9.22 22.13 24.78
N TYR A 155 -8.94 20.93 25.29
CA TYR A 155 -9.17 20.61 26.69
C TYR A 155 -8.31 21.46 27.63
N TYR A 156 -7.01 21.58 27.33
CA TYR A 156 -6.07 22.34 28.15
C TYR A 156 -6.44 23.82 28.19
N THR A 157 -6.80 24.41 27.04
CA THR A 157 -7.17 25.82 26.94
C THR A 157 -8.46 26.10 27.71
N ASN A 158 -9.50 25.26 27.55
CA ASN A 158 -10.76 25.41 28.27
C ASN A 158 -10.58 25.21 29.78
N TYR A 159 -9.79 24.22 30.20
CA TYR A 159 -9.48 24.00 31.61
C TYR A 159 -8.77 25.21 32.23
N TYR A 160 -7.76 25.74 31.54
CA TYR A 160 -7.01 26.91 31.99
C TYR A 160 -7.91 28.15 32.08
N TYR A 161 -8.76 28.39 31.07
CA TYR A 161 -9.73 29.48 31.06
C TYR A 161 -10.73 29.38 32.21
N TYR A 162 -11.26 28.18 32.45
CA TYR A 162 -12.22 27.93 33.52
C TYR A 162 -11.60 28.17 34.90
N TYR A 163 -10.37 27.68 35.11
CA TYR A 163 -9.65 27.89 36.36
C TYR A 163 -9.33 29.37 36.60
N TYR A 164 -8.87 30.08 35.57
CA TYR A 164 -8.56 31.50 35.65
C TYR A 164 -9.81 32.34 35.93
N PHE A 165 -10.93 32.05 35.24
CA PHE A 165 -12.20 32.70 35.45
C PHE A 165 -12.70 32.49 36.89
N TYR A 166 -12.65 31.25 37.39
CA TYR A 166 -13.10 30.93 38.74
C TYR A 166 -12.25 31.62 39.81
N TYR A 167 -10.93 31.64 39.63
CA TYR A 167 -10.01 32.32 40.54
C TYR A 167 -10.22 33.84 40.55
N TYR A 168 -10.39 34.45 39.37
CA TYR A 168 -10.64 35.88 39.23
C TYR A 168 -11.99 36.28 39.85
N TYR A 169 -13.03 35.48 39.65
CA TYR A 169 -14.35 35.71 40.23
C TYR A 169 -14.32 35.61 41.76
N TYR A 170 -13.62 34.61 42.30
CA TYR A 170 -13.47 34.44 43.74
C TYR A 170 -12.73 35.61 44.39
N TYR A 171 -11.67 36.13 43.76
CA TYR A 171 -10.85 37.22 44.31
C TYR A 171 -11.55 38.60 44.35
N TYR A 172 -12.55 38.83 43.50
CA TYR A 172 -13.25 40.12 43.41
C TYR A 172 -14.60 40.17 44.16
N TYR A 173 -15.20 39.01 44.44
CA TYR A 173 -16.54 38.93 45.05
C TYR A 173 -16.55 38.35 46.47
N TYR A 174 -15.39 37.94 46.99
CA TYR A 174 -15.16 37.53 48.38
C TYR A 174 -13.87 38.16 48.90
#